data_AF-A0AAV4NLE1-F1
#
_entry.id   AF-A0AAV4NLE1-F1
#
_cell.length_a   1.000
_cell.length_b   1.000
_cell.length_c   1.000
_cell.angle_alpha   90.00
_cell.angle_beta   90.00
_cell.angle_gamma   90.00
#
_symmetry.space_group_name_H-M   'P 1'
#
loop_
_entity.id
_entity.type
_entity.pdbx_description
1 polymer ?
#
loop_
_entity_poly.entity_id
_entity_poly.type
_entity_poly.pdbx_seq_one_letter_code
_entity_poly.pdbx_strand_id
1 'polypeptide(L)'
;MVQEPYTKNNQIPGIPTGWKQVTSKTNRAAIILRTTAIPITQVSTAEDSVTISIPLEDKNILITSLYSSPSEDISIRLKEYKKAVHKRISTNNLRRFQRA
;
A
#
# COMPACT_ATOMS: atom_id res chain seq x y z
N MET A 1 7.32 0.53 -6.92
CA MET A 1 6.03 -0.20 -6.86
C MET A 1 6.08 -1.29 -7.89
N VAL A 2 5.45 -2.44 -7.65
CA VAL A 2 5.47 -3.58 -8.57
C VAL A 2 4.06 -4.14 -8.73
N GLN A 3 3.72 -4.54 -9.95
CA GLN A 3 2.48 -5.25 -10.28
C GLN A 3 2.83 -6.58 -10.95
N GLU A 4 2.00 -7.59 -10.69
CA GLU A 4 2.18 -8.99 -11.13
C GLU A 4 3.62 -9.51 -10.95
N PRO A 5 4.26 -9.32 -9.78
CA PRO A 5 5.60 -9.87 -9.57
C PRO A 5 5.56 -11.40 -9.62
N TYR A 6 6.63 -12.00 -10.14
CA TYR A 6 6.87 -13.42 -9.91
C TYR A 6 7.02 -13.67 -8.40
N THR A 7 6.22 -14.60 -7.87
CA THR A 7 6.29 -14.99 -6.47
C THR A 7 6.57 -16.48 -6.31
N LYS A 8 7.44 -16.80 -5.34
CA LYS A 8 7.72 -18.16 -4.90
C LYS A 8 7.56 -18.19 -3.38
N ASN A 9 6.78 -19.13 -2.86
CA ASN A 9 6.47 -19.24 -1.42
C ASN A 9 5.92 -17.93 -0.82
N ASN A 10 4.99 -17.27 -1.52
CA ASN A 10 4.38 -15.98 -1.13
C ASN A 10 5.39 -14.83 -0.94
N GLN A 11 6.55 -14.89 -1.59
CA GLN A 11 7.56 -13.84 -1.56
C GLN A 11 8.08 -13.55 -2.97
N ILE A 12 8.47 -12.30 -3.20
CA ILE A 12 9.21 -11.92 -4.40
C ILE A 12 10.67 -12.35 -4.18
N PRO A 13 11.24 -13.23 -5.01
CA PRO A 13 12.63 -13.64 -4.86
C PRO A 13 13.59 -12.55 -5.37
N GLY A 14 14.85 -12.61 -4.93
CA GLY A 14 15.91 -11.72 -5.43
C GLY A 14 15.87 -10.30 -4.88
N ILE A 15 15.07 -10.02 -3.85
CA ILE A 15 15.04 -8.71 -3.19
C ILE A 15 16.37 -8.50 -2.44
N PRO A 16 17.11 -7.40 -2.69
CA PRO A 16 18.39 -7.17 -2.04
C PRO A 16 18.28 -7.09 -0.52
N THR A 17 19.33 -7.54 0.18
CA THR A 17 19.44 -7.43 1.63
C THR A 17 19.25 -5.98 2.08
N GLY A 18 18.46 -5.78 3.13
CA GLY A 18 18.11 -4.44 3.63
C GLY A 18 16.94 -3.78 2.90
N TRP A 19 16.29 -4.46 1.95
CA TRP A 19 15.00 -4.02 1.41
C TRP A 19 13.86 -4.79 2.07
N LYS A 20 12.73 -4.11 2.26
CA LYS A 20 11.49 -4.69 2.75
C LYS A 20 10.52 -4.78 1.58
N GLN A 21 9.79 -5.88 1.53
CA GLN A 21 8.65 -6.04 0.63
C GLN A 21 7.36 -6.07 1.44
N VAL A 22 6.33 -5.44 0.88
CA VAL A 22 4.96 -5.57 1.36
C VAL A 22 4.11 -5.93 0.17
N THR A 23 3.39 -7.05 0.24
CA THR A 23 2.56 -7.57 -0.84
C THR A 23 1.08 -7.47 -0.51
N SER A 24 0.24 -7.38 -1.54
CA SER A 24 -1.20 -7.60 -1.43
C SER A 24 -1.48 -9.08 -1.11
N LYS A 25 -2.70 -9.40 -0.66
CA LYS A 25 -3.04 -10.79 -0.29
C LYS A 25 -2.96 -11.76 -1.48
N THR A 26 -3.29 -11.29 -2.68
CA THR A 26 -3.17 -12.07 -3.93
C THR A 26 -1.76 -12.08 -4.51
N ASN A 27 -0.82 -11.34 -3.89
CA ASN A 27 0.53 -11.07 -4.40
C ASN A 27 0.59 -10.37 -5.76
N ARG A 28 -0.53 -9.88 -6.31
CA ARG A 28 -0.56 -9.16 -7.60
C ARG A 28 -0.08 -7.72 -7.51
N ALA A 29 0.00 -7.14 -6.32
CA ALA A 29 0.56 -5.82 -6.10
C ALA A 29 1.57 -5.84 -4.94
N ALA A 30 2.67 -5.11 -5.09
CA ALA A 30 3.68 -5.00 -4.05
C ALA A 30 4.33 -3.62 -3.99
N ILE A 31 4.84 -3.28 -2.80
CA ILE A 31 5.76 -2.16 -2.59
C ILE A 31 7.05 -2.76 -2.04
N ILE A 32 8.13 -2.56 -2.78
CA ILE A 32 9.49 -2.87 -2.35
C ILE A 32 10.15 -1.54 -2.01
N LEU A 33 10.71 -1.45 -0.83
CA LEU A 33 11.35 -0.25 -0.33
C LEU A 33 12.69 -0.59 0.31
N ARG A 34 13.69 0.26 0.08
CA ARG A 34 14.92 0.19 0.86
C ARG A 34 14.58 0.50 2.31
N THR A 35 15.13 -0.25 3.25
CA THR A 35 15.08 0.15 4.66
C THR A 35 15.82 1.48 4.76
N THR A 36 15.08 2.57 4.96
CA THR A 36 15.62 3.90 5.19
C THR A 36 15.41 4.28 6.65
N ALA A 37 16.00 5.40 7.08
CA ALA A 37 15.79 5.92 8.43
C ALA A 37 14.34 6.38 8.67
N ILE A 38 13.55 6.61 7.61
CA ILE A 38 12.16 7.06 7.75
C ILE A 38 11.26 5.85 8.02
N PRO A 39 10.65 5.75 9.20
CA PRO A 39 9.83 4.59 9.55
C PRO A 39 8.52 4.62 8.77
N ILE A 40 8.14 3.47 8.19
CA ILE A 40 6.75 3.27 7.77
C ILE A 40 5.90 3.14 9.04
N THR A 41 4.92 4.02 9.21
CA THR A 41 4.06 4.03 10.40
C THR A 41 2.83 3.17 10.25
N GLN A 42 2.38 2.91 9.02
CA GLN A 42 1.19 2.11 8.79
C GLN A 42 1.29 1.35 7.48
N VAL A 43 0.89 0.07 7.54
CA VAL A 43 0.75 -0.80 6.37
C VAL A 43 -0.70 -1.26 6.30
N SER A 44 -1.30 -1.22 5.11
CA SER A 44 -2.61 -1.80 4.84
C SER A 44 -2.51 -2.69 3.62
N THR A 45 -2.94 -3.94 3.75
CA THR A 45 -3.01 -4.90 2.66
C THR A 45 -4.47 -5.25 2.38
N ALA A 46 -4.83 -5.27 1.10
CA ALA A 46 -6.11 -5.75 0.59
C ALA A 46 -5.85 -6.86 -0.43
N GLU A 47 -6.88 -7.38 -1.10
CA GLU A 47 -6.73 -8.43 -2.11
C GLU A 47 -5.68 -8.05 -3.17
N ASP A 48 -5.93 -6.96 -3.88
CA ASP A 48 -5.12 -6.52 -5.03
C ASP A 48 -4.43 -5.17 -4.81
N SER A 49 -4.34 -4.72 -3.57
CA SER A 49 -3.60 -3.50 -3.25
C SER A 49 -2.85 -3.56 -1.93
N VAL A 50 -1.84 -2.71 -1.85
CA VAL A 50 -1.03 -2.47 -0.67
C VAL A 50 -0.78 -0.98 -0.54
N THR A 51 -1.03 -0.45 0.64
CA THR A 51 -0.80 0.96 0.98
C THR A 51 0.18 1.06 2.14
N ILE A 52 1.18 1.91 2.01
CA ILE A 52 2.06 2.32 3.11
C ILE A 52 1.86 3.80 3.44
N SER A 53 2.02 4.15 4.70
CA SER A 53 2.06 5.52 5.19
C SER A 53 3.47 5.88 5.64
N ILE A 54 4.00 6.96 5.07
CA ILE A 54 5.29 7.53 5.43
C ILE A 54 5.00 8.87 6.12
N PRO A 55 5.31 9.01 7.42
CA PRO A 55 5.15 10.28 8.10
C PRO A 55 6.23 11.27 7.64
N LEU A 56 5.80 12.49 7.39
CA LEU A 56 6.62 13.69 7.32
C LEU A 56 6.21 14.60 8.48
N GLU A 57 6.95 15.68 8.70
CA GLU A 57 6.77 16.58 9.85
C GLU A 57 5.32 17.12 9.96
N ASP A 58 4.73 17.51 8.84
CA ASP A 58 3.41 18.17 8.77
C ASP A 58 2.32 17.31 8.12
N LYS A 59 2.69 16.21 7.47
CA LYS A 59 1.77 15.39 6.66
C LYS A 59 2.19 13.93 6.59
N ASN A 60 1.26 13.08 6.16
CA ASN A 60 1.57 11.70 5.81
C ASN A 60 1.52 11.54 4.29
N ILE A 61 2.55 10.93 3.71
CA ILE A 61 2.50 10.44 2.32
C ILE A 61 1.93 9.04 2.34
N LEU A 62 0.83 8.84 1.61
CA LEU A 62 0.28 7.52 1.34
C LEU A 62 0.75 7.07 -0.05
N ILE A 63 1.42 5.92 -0.10
CA ILE A 63 1.81 5.27 -1.35
C ILE A 63 1.02 3.98 -1.48
N THR A 64 0.27 3.83 -2.58
CA THR A 64 -0.50 2.62 -2.84
C THR A 64 -0.09 1.97 -4.15
N SER A 65 0.24 0.68 -4.09
CA SER A 65 0.25 -0.19 -5.27
C SER A 65 -1.10 -0.88 -5.38
N LEU A 66 -1.76 -0.70 -6.51
CA LEU A 66 -3.05 -1.27 -6.86
C LEU A 66 -2.88 -2.00 -8.19
N TYR A 67 -3.19 -3.28 -8.20
CA TYR A 67 -3.29 -4.07 -9.42
C TYR A 67 -4.59 -3.77 -10.15
N SER A 68 -4.51 -3.64 -11.47
CA SER A 68 -5.65 -3.54 -12.36
C SER A 68 -5.52 -4.62 -13.43
N SER A 69 -6.51 -5.49 -13.56
CA SER A 69 -6.51 -6.51 -14.60
C SER A 69 -6.58 -5.85 -15.98
N PRO A 70 -5.83 -6.33 -17.00
CA PRO A 70 -5.99 -5.90 -18.38
C PRO A 70 -7.40 -6.16 -18.94
N SER A 71 -8.12 -7.12 -18.37
CA SER A 71 -9.49 -7.46 -18.77
C SER A 71 -10.57 -6.59 -18.12
N GLU A 72 -10.20 -5.71 -17.20
CA GLU A 72 -11.13 -4.86 -16.45
C GLU A 72 -10.88 -3.37 -16.75
N ASP A 73 -11.94 -2.57 -16.71
CA ASP A 73 -11.80 -1.12 -16.78
C ASP A 73 -11.16 -0.60 -15.48
N ILE A 74 -9.98 0.03 -15.62
CA ILE A 74 -9.22 0.64 -14.53
C ILE A 74 -10.05 1.66 -13.73
N SER A 75 -11.03 2.30 -14.36
CA SER A 75 -11.93 3.28 -13.74
C SER A 75 -12.72 2.68 -12.58
N ILE A 76 -13.09 1.40 -12.67
CA ILE A 76 -13.80 0.67 -11.62
C ILE A 76 -12.90 0.54 -10.39
N ARG A 77 -11.67 0.04 -10.60
CA ARG A 77 -10.67 -0.15 -9.54
C ARG A 77 -10.27 1.18 -8.89
N LEU A 78 -10.13 2.24 -9.68
CA LEU A 78 -9.84 3.58 -9.17
C LEU A 78 -10.97 4.14 -8.30
N LYS A 79 -12.24 3.91 -8.67
CA LYS A 79 -13.40 4.37 -7.89
C LYS A 79 -13.47 3.67 -6.53
N GLU A 80 -13.28 2.36 -6.51
CA GLU A 80 -13.24 1.56 -5.28
C GLU A 80 -12.11 1.99 -4.36
N TYR A 81 -10.91 2.17 -4.93
CA TYR A 81 -9.74 2.63 -4.19
C TYR A 81 -9.96 4.02 -3.59
N LYS A 82 -10.45 4.99 -4.39
CA LYS A 82 -10.77 6.34 -3.90
C LYS A 82 -11.74 6.28 -2.71
N LYS A 83 -12.78 5.45 -2.79
CA LYS A 83 -13.74 5.26 -1.69
C LYS A 83 -13.07 4.71 -0.43
N ALA A 84 -12.20 3.70 -0.58
CA ALA A 84 -11.48 3.08 0.53
C ALA A 84 -10.51 4.06 1.22
N VAL A 85 -9.76 4.84 0.44
CA VAL A 85 -8.84 5.87 0.96
C VAL A 85 -9.61 6.96 1.67
N HIS A 86 -10.69 7.46 1.08
CA HIS A 86 -11.50 8.52 1.68
C HIS A 86 -12.07 8.09 3.04
N LYS A 87 -12.59 6.86 3.13
CA LYS A 87 -13.04 6.24 4.39
C LYS A 87 -11.92 6.15 5.43
N ARG A 88 -10.69 5.83 4.99
CA ARG A 88 -9.55 5.71 5.91
C ARG A 88 -9.08 7.06 6.44
N ILE A 89 -9.02 8.08 5.58
CA ILE A 89 -8.69 9.45 5.99
C ILE A 89 -9.73 9.98 6.98
N SER A 90 -11.03 9.81 6.70
CA SER A 90 -12.08 10.26 7.62
C SER A 90 -12.01 9.57 8.99
N THR A 91 -11.76 8.25 9.00
CA THR A 91 -11.59 7.47 10.25
C THR A 91 -10.37 7.93 11.05
N ASN A 92 -9.24 8.21 10.38
CA ASN A 92 -8.03 8.70 11.06
C ASN A 92 -8.24 10.10 11.66
N ASN A 93 -8.96 10.98 10.97
CA ASN A 93 -9.31 12.30 11.50
C ASN A 93 -10.18 12.17 12.76
N LEU A 94 -11.21 11.32 12.74
CA LEU A 94 -12.04 11.03 13.91
C LEU A 94 -11.22 10.55 15.12
N ARG A 95 -10.24 9.67 14.91
CA ARG A 95 -9.34 9.19 15.99
C ARG A 95 -8.42 10.27 16.54
N ARG A 96 -8.01 11.26 15.72
CA ARG A 96 -7.24 12.42 16.20
C ARG A 96 -8.09 13.33 17.07
N PHE A 97 -9.34 13.61 16.69
CA PHE A 97 -10.25 14.45 17.48
C PHE A 97 -10.63 13.86 18.83
N GLN A 98 -10.70 12.54 18.97
CA GLN A 98 -10.99 11.87 20.25
C GLN A 98 -9.80 11.81 21.22
N ARG A 99 -8.61 12.25 20.79
CA ARG A 99 -7.38 12.25 21.58
C ARG A 99 -6.88 13.66 21.93
N ALA A 100 -7.63 14.69 21.54
CA ALA A 100 -7.42 16.09 21.91
C ALA A 100 -8.41 16.47 23.01
#